data_AF-A0A6L6LAD4-F1
#
_entry.id   AF-A0A6L6LAD4-F1
#
_cell.length_a   1.000
_cell.length_b   1.000
_cell.length_c   1.000
_cell.angle_alpha   90.00
_cell.angle_beta   90.00
_cell.angle_gamma   90.00
#
_symmetry.space_group_name_H-M   'P 1'
#
loop_
_entity.id
_entity.type
_entity.pdbx_description
1 polymer ?
#
loop_
_entity_poly.entity_id
_entity_poly.type
_entity_poly.pdbx_seq_one_letter_code
_entity_poly.pdbx_strand_id
1 'polypeptide(L)'
;MLDNNIPELNINLHEGVFCNYDEEEKEYLPDFSLTVIMEADMEKKEGEWLYYEQDGFEITLASYQNGKMAMEAISELSCFICIPDDEPETE
;
A
#
# COMPACT_ATOMS: atom_id res chain seq x y z
N MET A 1 -11.21 3.84 -0.23
CA MET A 1 -10.09 2.94 -0.58
C MET A 1 -9.89 1.97 0.56
N LEU A 2 -9.61 0.70 0.27
CA LEU A 2 -9.39 -0.33 1.28
C LEU A 2 -7.88 -0.55 1.39
N ASP A 3 -7.33 -0.41 2.59
CA ASP A 3 -5.92 -0.70 2.86
C ASP A 3 -5.80 -2.00 3.64
N ASN A 4 -4.69 -2.70 3.49
CA ASN A 4 -4.39 -3.94 4.20
C ASN A 4 -3.37 -3.66 5.31
N ASN A 5 -3.82 -3.65 6.55
CA ASN A 5 -2.96 -3.43 7.71
C ASN A 5 -2.24 -4.71 8.12
N ILE A 6 -0.94 -4.57 8.39
CA ILE A 6 -0.09 -5.60 9.01
C ILE A 6 0.42 -5.06 10.35
N PRO A 7 -0.31 -5.33 11.46
CA PRO A 7 0.03 -4.81 12.78
C PRO A 7 1.44 -5.21 13.25
N GLU A 8 1.88 -6.42 12.93
CA GLU A 8 3.17 -6.99 13.35
C GLU A 8 4.37 -6.19 12.83
N LEU A 9 4.17 -5.46 11.72
CA LEU A 9 5.20 -4.66 11.07
C LEU A 9 4.91 -3.15 11.15
N ASN A 10 3.80 -2.76 11.77
CA ASN A 10 3.32 -1.39 11.86
C ASN A 10 3.20 -0.68 10.49
N ILE A 11 2.69 -1.40 9.48
CA ILE A 11 2.54 -0.89 8.11
C ILE A 11 1.14 -1.13 7.55
N ASN A 12 0.79 -0.33 6.54
CA ASN A 12 -0.36 -0.53 5.66
C ASN A 12 0.12 -0.81 4.24
N LEU A 13 -0.50 -1.79 3.60
CA LEU A 13 -0.34 -2.11 2.18
C LEU A 13 -1.53 -1.56 1.39
N HIS A 14 -1.25 -0.99 0.22
CA HIS A 14 -2.26 -0.44 -0.67
C HIS A 14 -2.00 -0.85 -2.12
N GLU A 15 -3.03 -1.30 -2.85
CA GLU A 15 -2.96 -1.48 -4.29
C GLU A 15 -3.29 -0.16 -5.00
N GLY A 16 -2.28 0.41 -5.65
CA GLY A 16 -2.39 1.61 -6.47
C GLY A 16 -2.22 1.31 -7.94
N VAL A 17 -2.40 2.36 -8.76
CA VAL A 17 -2.06 2.36 -10.18
C VAL A 17 -1.11 3.51 -10.44
N PHE A 18 0.02 3.21 -11.09
CA PHE A 18 0.94 4.22 -11.57
C PHE A 18 0.30 4.88 -12.79
N CYS A 19 0.26 6.21 -12.80
CA CYS A 19 -0.24 6.95 -13.94
C CYS A 19 0.89 7.76 -14.56
N ASN A 20 1.05 7.64 -15.88
CA ASN A 20 1.93 8.49 -16.66
C ASN A 20 1.15 9.68 -17.19
N TYR A 21 1.78 10.85 -17.19
CA TYR A 21 1.20 11.99 -17.87
C TYR A 21 1.31 11.79 -19.38
N ASP A 22 0.17 11.80 -20.06
CA ASP A 22 0.07 11.77 -21.51
C ASP A 22 -0.06 13.21 -22.03
N GLU A 23 0.90 13.63 -22.86
CA GLU A 23 0.94 15.00 -23.41
C GLU A 23 -0.12 15.24 -24.50
N GLU A 24 -0.61 14.19 -25.17
CA GLU A 24 -1.63 14.28 -26.23
C GLU A 24 -3.02 14.49 -25.61
N GLU A 25 -3.37 13.65 -24.63
CA GLU A 25 -4.65 13.70 -23.91
C GLU A 25 -4.65 14.73 -22.78
N LYS A 26 -3.47 15.26 -22.39
CA LYS A 26 -3.26 16.21 -21.28
C LYS A 26 -3.80 15.72 -19.94
N GLU A 27 -3.69 14.41 -19.72
CA GLU A 27 -4.17 13.75 -18.51
C GLU A 27 -3.21 12.66 -18.05
N TYR A 28 -3.36 12.24 -16.79
CA TYR A 28 -2.62 11.12 -16.25
C TYR A 28 -3.33 9.81 -16.59
N LEU A 29 -2.75 9.02 -17.49
CA LEU A 29 -3.30 7.73 -17.91
C LEU A 29 -2.70 6.59 -17.08
N PRO A 30 -3.52 5.61 -16.65
CA PRO A 30 -3.05 4.46 -15.91
C PRO A 30 -2.11 3.61 -16.78
N ASP A 31 -0.96 3.24 -16.22
CA ASP A 31 0.06 2.42 -16.88
C ASP A 31 0.08 1.01 -16.28
N PHE A 32 0.36 0.90 -14.99
CA PHE A 32 0.45 -0.40 -14.31
C PHE A 32 0.01 -0.37 -12.85
N SER A 33 -0.44 -1.51 -12.34
CA SER A 33 -0.74 -1.70 -10.91
C SER A 33 0.53 -1.84 -10.08
N LEU A 34 0.52 -1.32 -8.86
CA LEU A 34 1.62 -1.41 -7.92
C LEU A 34 1.11 -1.59 -6.49
N THR A 35 1.93 -2.21 -5.67
CA THR A 35 1.75 -2.29 -4.22
C THR A 35 2.54 -1.17 -3.57
N VAL A 36 1.90 -0.40 -2.69
CA VAL A 36 2.52 0.63 -1.86
C VAL A 36 2.56 0.19 -0.40
N ILE A 37 3.64 0.49 0.31
CA ILE A 37 3.78 0.34 1.77
C ILE A 37 3.82 1.72 2.42
N MET A 38 3.04 1.89 3.48
CA MET A 38 2.96 3.09 4.33
C MET A 38 3.13 2.71 5.80
N GLU A 39 3.50 3.65 6.66
CA GLU A 39 3.40 3.46 8.11
C GLU A 39 1.93 3.37 8.53
N ALA A 40 1.62 2.50 9.50
CA ALA A 40 0.25 2.32 9.97
C ALA A 40 -0.30 3.53 10.74
N ASP A 41 0.58 4.26 11.43
CA ASP A 41 0.23 5.38 12.32
C ASP A 41 0.30 6.76 11.64
N MET A 42 0.69 6.83 10.36
CA MET A 42 0.70 8.10 9.65
C MET A 42 -0.70 8.48 9.17
N GLU A 43 -1.08 9.73 9.44
CA GLU A 43 -2.20 10.38 8.77
C GLU A 43 -1.98 10.24 7.26
N LYS A 44 -2.91 9.61 6.55
CA LYS A 44 -2.77 9.28 5.12
C LYS A 44 -2.66 10.57 4.30
N LYS A 45 -1.45 11.10 4.18
CA LYS A 45 -1.13 12.23 3.31
C LYS A 45 -0.58 11.66 2.01
N GLU A 46 -1.21 12.04 0.91
CA GLU A 46 -0.72 11.71 -0.41
C GLU A 46 0.75 12.09 -0.55
N GLY A 47 1.60 11.12 -0.89
CA GLY A 47 3.04 11.31 -1.05
C GLY A 47 3.91 10.79 0.09
N GLU A 48 3.34 10.38 1.23
CA GLU A 48 4.09 9.79 2.36
C GLU A 48 4.15 8.26 2.25
N TRP A 49 4.77 7.77 1.17
CA TRP A 49 4.96 6.35 0.91
C TRP A 49 6.37 5.90 1.33
N LEU A 50 6.49 4.75 1.98
CA LEU A 50 7.80 4.18 2.35
C LEU A 50 8.44 3.40 1.20
N TYR A 51 7.63 2.66 0.45
CA TYR A 51 8.10 1.72 -0.58
C TYR A 51 6.99 1.41 -1.59
N TYR A 52 7.37 1.06 -2.83
CA TYR A 52 6.42 0.55 -3.82
C TYR A 52 7.10 -0.41 -4.82
N GLU A 53 6.35 -1.42 -5.27
CA GLU A 53 6.76 -2.34 -6.35
C GLU A 53 5.59 -2.71 -7.26
N GLN A 54 5.90 -3.17 -8.49
CA GLN A 54 4.93 -3.71 -9.45
C GLN A 54 4.54 -5.17 -9.15
N ASP A 55 4.83 -5.64 -7.94
CA ASP A 55 4.57 -7.00 -7.50
C ASP A 55 3.39 -7.05 -6.52
N GLY A 56 2.89 -8.26 -6.28
CA GLY A 56 1.85 -8.48 -5.27
C GLY A 56 2.36 -8.27 -3.84
N PHE A 57 1.42 -8.29 -2.88
CA PHE A 57 1.69 -7.98 -1.47
C PHE A 57 2.84 -8.79 -0.85
N GLU A 58 2.83 -10.11 -0.99
CA GLU A 58 3.83 -10.96 -0.34
C GLU A 58 5.24 -10.68 -0.83
N ILE A 59 5.40 -10.54 -2.15
CA ILE A 59 6.69 -10.28 -2.79
C ILE A 59 7.19 -8.89 -2.43
N THR A 60 6.33 -7.87 -2.54
CA THR A 60 6.67 -6.49 -2.17
C THR A 60 7.10 -6.40 -0.71
N LEU A 61 6.42 -7.15 0.18
CA LEU A 61 6.78 -7.20 1.60
C LEU A 61 8.10 -7.92 1.85
N ALA A 62 8.39 -8.99 1.12
CA ALA A 62 9.67 -9.69 1.18
C ALA A 62 10.84 -8.78 0.76
N SER A 63 10.64 -8.05 -0.35
CA SER A 63 11.57 -7.05 -0.87
C SER A 63 11.81 -5.96 0.16
N TYR A 64 10.75 -5.39 0.73
CA TYR A 64 10.81 -4.37 1.77
C TYR A 64 11.56 -4.83 3.03
N GLN A 65 11.31 -6.07 3.46
CA GLN A 65 11.99 -6.67 4.61
C GLN A 65 13.46 -7.02 4.30
N ASN A 66 13.90 -6.96 3.05
CA ASN A 66 15.27 -7.22 2.60
C ASN A 66 15.83 -8.53 3.17
N GLY A 67 15.03 -9.61 3.11
CA GLY A 67 15.42 -10.94 3.59
C GLY A 67 15.44 -11.14 5.11
N LYS A 68 14.95 -10.17 5.91
CA LYS A 68 14.83 -10.32 7.37
C LYS A 68 13.77 -11.34 7.80
N MET A 69 12.85 -11.71 6.89
CA MET A 69 11.76 -12.63 7.14
C MET A 69 11.69 -13.65 6.01
N ALA A 70 11.44 -14.93 6.35
CA ALA A 70 11.22 -15.98 5.37
C ALA A 70 9.85 -15.82 4.70
N MET A 71 9.69 -16.35 3.48
CA MET A 71 8.44 -16.21 2.74
C MET A 71 7.27 -16.89 3.45
N GLU A 72 7.51 -18.05 4.07
CA GLU A 72 6.49 -18.76 4.84
C GLU A 72 5.98 -17.93 6.02
N ALA A 73 6.89 -17.20 6.69
CA ALA A 73 6.51 -16.32 7.80
C ALA A 73 5.74 -15.09 7.32
N ILE A 74 6.02 -14.59 6.11
CA ILE A 74 5.29 -13.48 5.48
C ILE A 74 3.84 -13.87 5.18
N SER A 75 3.61 -15.05 4.61
CA SER A 75 2.26 -15.55 4.32
C SER A 75 1.42 -15.85 5.57
N GLU A 76 2.05 -15.99 6.73
CA GLU A 76 1.40 -16.21 8.02
C GLU A 76 1.08 -14.91 8.79
N LEU A 77 1.50 -13.74 8.28
CA LEU A 77 1.22 -12.46 8.92
C LEU A 77 -0.28 -12.15 8.94
N SER A 78 -0.72 -11.51 10.02
CA SER A 78 -2.10 -11.04 10.11
C SER A 78 -2.32 -9.88 9.14
N CYS A 79 -3.34 -10.00 8.31
CA CYS A 79 -3.70 -8.99 7.33
C CYS A 79 -5.19 -8.63 7.49
N PHE A 80 -5.45 -7.34 7.76
CA PHE A 80 -6.81 -6.86 8.00
C PHE A 80 -7.15 -5.72 7.05
N ILE A 81 -8.37 -5.77 6.49
CA ILE A 81 -8.88 -4.69 5.65
C ILE A 81 -9.24 -3.50 6.57
N CYS A 82 -8.49 -2.42 6.44
CA CYS A 82 -8.79 -1.12 7.02
C CYS A 82 -9.72 -0.35 6.08
N ILE A 83 -10.98 -0.23 6.50
CA ILE A 83 -11.93 0.70 5.92
C ILE A 83 -11.64 2.04 6.61
N PRO A 84 -11.26 3.11 5.87
CA PRO A 84 -11.16 4.43 6.45
C PRO A 84 -12.53 4.77 7.04
N ASP A 85 -12.61 5.05 8.33
CA ASP A 85 -13.85 5.47 8.97
C ASP A 85 -14.45 6.62 8.14
N ASP A 86 -15.69 6.46 7.68
CA ASP A 86 -16.54 7.62 7.45
C ASP A 86 -16.53 8.37 8.78
N GLU A 87 -15.99 9.59 8.81
CA GLU A 87 -16.08 10.44 9.98
C GLU A 87 -17.54 10.42 10.46
N PRO A 88 -17.85 10.09 11.72
CA PRO A 88 -19.23 10.20 12.17
C PRO A 88 -19.62 11.67 11.99
N GLU A 89 -20.65 11.94 11.19
CA GLU A 89 -21.25 13.27 11.06
C GLU A 89 -21.48 13.79 12.49
N THR A 90 -20.66 14.76 12.90
CA THR A 90 -20.88 15.47 14.15
C THR A 90 -22.12 16.33 13.95
N GLU A 91 -23.25 15.92 14.55
CA GLU A 91 -24.48 16.69 14.68
C GLU A 91 -24.25 18.09 15.30
#